data_AF-A0AAZ1Y2N0-F1
#
_entry.id   AF-A0AAZ1Y2N0-F1
#
_cell.length_a   1.000
_cell.length_b   1.000
_cell.length_c   1.000
_cell.angle_alpha   90.00
_cell.angle_beta   90.00
_cell.angle_gamma   90.00
#
_symmetry.space_group_name_H-M   'P 1'
#
loop_
_entity.id
_entity.type
_entity.pdbx_description
1 polymer ?
#
loop_
_entity_poly.entity_id
_entity_poly.type
_entity_poly.pdbx_seq_one_letter_code
_entity_poly.pdbx_strand_id
1 'polypeptide(L)'
;MGSRASLMERTAVFIYGVLILILGLCVGSPNHSHRLVCWKAILKCHAEPECHYAYDQYIYACASVLSGERKKCPSHCVSSLIQLNLTRSGPALEDCDCAQDPNCRNTKRTIEPCLPRTSTMGCTEARLQCEMDPHCSSAMGDYLYHCRKLFGGERCSDACRKVIANMRSIPKAQQLDTCVCDGTERNICEYIKVSMKTFCSDSSDRYAGSGFSDSEEDPENDYMDLEDEPYVENSSDIAHFQTAVFNTLTTILVLAKII
;
A
#
# COMPACT_ATOMS: atom_id res chain seq x y z
N MET A 1 -29.71 -68.93 -20.11
CA MET A 1 -28.42 -68.21 -19.90
C MET A 1 -28.53 -66.68 -20.11
N GLY A 2 -29.71 -66.06 -19.92
CA GLY A 2 -29.90 -64.61 -20.17
C GLY A 2 -29.96 -63.69 -18.94
N SER A 3 -30.19 -64.22 -17.73
CA SER A 3 -30.44 -63.38 -16.53
C SER A 3 -29.20 -62.99 -15.73
N ARG A 4 -28.04 -63.61 -15.97
CA ARG A 4 -26.79 -63.30 -15.23
C ARG A 4 -26.03 -62.13 -15.87
N ALA A 5 -26.16 -61.95 -17.18
CA ALA A 5 -25.52 -60.86 -17.93
C ALA A 5 -26.13 -59.50 -17.56
N SER A 6 -27.46 -59.41 -17.45
CA SER A 6 -28.16 -58.17 -17.07
C SER A 6 -27.96 -57.76 -15.61
N LEU A 7 -27.66 -58.71 -14.71
CA LEU A 7 -27.32 -58.41 -13.32
C LEU A 7 -25.91 -57.80 -13.22
N MET A 8 -24.93 -58.35 -13.95
CA MET A 8 -23.55 -57.85 -13.96
C MET A 8 -23.46 -56.44 -14.56
N GLU A 9 -24.22 -56.17 -15.63
CA GLU A 9 -24.27 -54.86 -16.28
C GLU A 9 -24.88 -53.80 -15.36
N ARG A 10 -25.95 -54.14 -14.63
CA ARG A 10 -26.55 -53.26 -13.61
C ARG A 10 -25.60 -52.99 -12.45
N THR A 11 -24.91 -54.01 -11.95
CA THR A 11 -23.92 -53.81 -10.87
C THR A 11 -22.74 -52.94 -11.31
N ALA A 12 -22.29 -53.07 -12.56
CA ALA A 12 -21.21 -52.25 -13.09
C ALA A 12 -21.62 -50.77 -13.22
N VAL A 13 -22.85 -50.49 -13.68
CA VAL A 13 -23.40 -49.13 -13.76
C VAL A 13 -23.55 -48.51 -12.38
N PHE A 14 -24.01 -49.28 -11.38
CA PHE A 14 -24.08 -48.79 -9.99
C PHE A 14 -22.69 -48.50 -9.41
N ILE A 15 -21.70 -49.37 -9.65
CA ILE A 15 -20.32 -49.15 -9.19
C ILE A 15 -19.74 -47.91 -9.86
N TYR A 16 -19.85 -47.76 -11.17
CA TYR A 16 -19.38 -46.57 -11.90
C TYR A 16 -20.13 -45.31 -11.49
N GLY A 17 -21.44 -45.39 -11.25
CA GLY A 17 -22.24 -44.27 -10.76
C GLY A 17 -21.79 -43.79 -9.38
N VAL A 18 -21.56 -44.73 -8.45
CA VAL A 18 -20.95 -44.41 -7.15
C VAL A 18 -19.54 -43.86 -7.34
N LEU A 19 -18.74 -44.45 -8.25
CA LEU A 19 -17.37 -44.00 -8.55
C LEU A 19 -17.29 -42.60 -9.19
N ILE A 20 -18.32 -42.18 -9.91
CA ILE A 20 -18.42 -40.83 -10.45
C ILE A 20 -18.91 -39.87 -9.37
N LEU A 21 -19.78 -40.34 -8.46
CA LEU A 21 -20.35 -39.52 -7.40
C LEU A 21 -19.34 -39.21 -6.29
N ILE A 22 -18.52 -40.18 -5.85
CA ILE A 22 -17.41 -39.89 -4.93
C ILE A 22 -16.26 -39.11 -5.61
N LEU A 23 -16.00 -39.28 -6.91
CA LEU A 23 -15.00 -38.45 -7.62
C LEU A 23 -15.51 -37.02 -7.81
N GLY A 24 -16.80 -36.84 -8.11
CA GLY A 24 -17.45 -35.52 -8.22
C GLY A 24 -17.47 -34.75 -6.89
N LEU A 25 -17.64 -35.45 -5.77
CA LEU A 25 -17.54 -34.86 -4.43
C LEU A 25 -16.11 -34.45 -4.05
N CYS A 26 -15.08 -35.01 -4.69
CA CYS A 26 -13.67 -34.66 -4.46
C CYS A 26 -13.13 -33.54 -5.36
N VAL A 27 -13.83 -33.17 -6.45
CA VAL A 27 -13.37 -32.14 -7.42
C VAL A 27 -14.03 -30.78 -7.19
N GLY A 28 -15.02 -30.70 -6.30
CA GLY A 28 -15.74 -29.47 -5.96
C GLY A 28 -15.29 -28.85 -4.63
N SER A 29 -14.04 -28.40 -4.55
CA SER A 29 -13.69 -27.34 -3.58
C SER A 29 -12.93 -26.26 -4.34
N PRO A 30 -13.45 -25.01 -4.37
CA PRO A 30 -12.64 -23.88 -4.76
C PRO A 30 -11.37 -23.92 -3.89
N ASN A 31 -10.20 -23.76 -4.51
CA ASN A 31 -8.98 -23.43 -3.79
C ASN A 31 -9.19 -22.05 -3.12
N HIS A 32 -9.97 -21.98 -2.04
CA HIS A 32 -9.68 -21.01 -1.02
C HIS A 32 -8.27 -21.35 -0.57
N SER A 33 -7.33 -20.47 -0.89
CA SER A 33 -6.00 -20.47 -0.29
C SER A 33 -6.20 -20.46 1.23
N HIS A 34 -6.32 -21.64 1.83
CA HIS A 34 -6.63 -21.79 3.23
C HIS A 34 -5.35 -21.40 3.94
N ARG A 35 -5.34 -20.18 4.48
CA ARG A 35 -4.24 -19.65 5.28
C ARG A 35 -3.82 -20.72 6.29
N LEU A 36 -2.53 -21.07 6.30
CA LEU A 36 -1.98 -22.06 7.22
C LEU A 36 -2.25 -21.61 8.65
N VAL A 37 -2.47 -22.52 9.59
CA VAL A 37 -2.45 -22.15 11.01
C VAL A 37 -1.02 -21.70 11.38
N CYS A 38 -0.85 -20.64 12.16
CA CYS A 38 0.45 -20.01 12.38
C CYS A 38 1.53 -20.95 12.93
N TRP A 39 1.19 -21.88 13.83
CA TRP A 39 2.14 -22.88 14.30
C TRP A 39 2.64 -23.79 13.16
N LYS A 40 1.79 -24.10 12.18
CA LYS A 40 2.17 -24.88 10.98
C LYS A 40 3.06 -24.08 10.04
N ALA A 41 2.80 -22.77 9.90
CA ALA A 41 3.67 -21.88 9.12
C ALA A 41 5.06 -21.76 9.76
N ILE A 42 5.15 -21.66 11.09
CA ILE A 42 6.41 -21.66 11.83
C ILE A 42 7.19 -22.96 11.63
N LEU A 43 6.54 -24.12 11.78
CA LEU A 43 7.19 -25.42 11.54
C LEU A 43 7.74 -25.54 10.12
N LYS A 44 7.00 -25.03 9.12
CA LYS A 44 7.47 -25.02 7.73
C LYS A 44 8.69 -24.10 7.55
N CYS A 45 8.68 -22.92 8.16
CA CYS A 45 9.82 -22.02 8.15
C CYS A 45 11.04 -22.64 8.84
N HIS A 46 10.88 -23.29 9.98
CA HIS A 46 11.98 -23.91 10.71
C HIS A 46 12.61 -25.09 9.97
N ALA A 47 11.86 -25.74 9.06
CA ALA A 47 12.39 -26.79 8.20
C ALA A 47 13.33 -26.25 7.09
N GLU A 48 13.28 -24.95 6.79
CA GLU A 48 14.16 -24.27 5.83
C GLU A 48 15.26 -23.51 6.61
N PRO A 49 16.55 -23.83 6.43
CA PRO A 49 17.61 -23.25 7.27
C PRO A 49 17.70 -21.72 7.16
N GLU A 50 17.46 -21.16 5.96
CA GLU A 50 17.47 -19.71 5.74
C GLU A 50 16.28 -19.03 6.42
N CYS A 51 15.09 -19.63 6.36
CA CYS A 51 13.89 -19.09 7.01
C CYS A 51 14.00 -19.20 8.53
N HIS A 52 14.49 -20.32 9.04
CA HIS A 52 14.73 -20.53 10.46
C HIS A 52 15.69 -19.46 11.02
N TYR A 53 16.82 -19.24 10.35
CA TYR A 53 17.77 -18.20 10.77
C TYR A 53 17.11 -16.81 10.76
N ALA A 54 16.40 -16.46 9.69
CA ALA A 54 15.72 -15.17 9.60
C ALA A 54 14.61 -15.00 10.67
N TYR A 55 13.93 -16.08 11.03
CA TYR A 55 12.92 -16.09 12.08
C TYR A 55 13.54 -15.79 13.45
N ASP A 56 14.67 -16.43 13.78
CA ASP A 56 15.39 -16.18 15.02
C ASP A 56 15.91 -14.74 15.10
N GLN A 57 16.43 -14.21 13.99
CA GLN A 57 16.85 -12.80 13.91
C GLN A 57 15.67 -11.85 14.16
N TYR A 58 14.49 -12.14 13.60
CA TYR A 58 13.27 -11.37 13.85
C TYR A 58 12.89 -11.37 15.34
N ILE A 59 12.85 -12.55 15.97
CA ILE A 59 12.48 -12.68 17.39
C ILE A 59 13.43 -11.86 18.27
N TYR A 60 14.74 -11.92 17.99
CA TYR A 60 15.74 -11.17 18.73
C TYR A 60 15.64 -9.65 18.46
N ALA A 61 15.59 -9.24 17.20
CA ALA A 61 15.60 -7.84 16.80
C ALA A 61 14.34 -7.09 17.25
N CYS A 62 13.19 -7.77 17.28
CA CYS A 62 11.90 -7.18 17.66
C CYS A 62 11.55 -7.40 19.14
N ALA A 63 12.43 -7.98 19.96
CA ALA A 63 12.15 -8.33 21.36
C ALA A 63 11.58 -7.17 22.19
N SER A 64 12.13 -5.96 22.04
CA SER A 64 11.65 -4.75 22.76
C SER A 64 10.26 -4.28 22.32
N VAL A 65 9.83 -4.62 21.11
CA VAL A 65 8.47 -4.33 20.61
C VAL A 65 7.52 -5.43 21.07
N LEU A 66 7.94 -6.70 20.96
CA LEU A 66 7.18 -7.88 21.39
C LEU A 66 6.86 -7.86 22.89
N SER A 67 7.79 -7.37 23.72
CA SER A 67 7.60 -7.21 25.17
C SER A 67 6.72 -6.02 25.54
N GLY A 68 6.42 -5.13 24.58
CA GLY A 68 5.69 -3.88 24.80
C GLY A 68 6.53 -2.75 25.41
N GLU A 69 7.84 -2.92 25.57
CA GLU A 69 8.76 -1.89 26.09
C GLU A 69 8.82 -0.66 25.16
N ARG A 70 8.76 -0.89 23.84
CA ARG A 70 8.80 0.16 22.81
C ARG A 70 7.58 0.13 21.91
N LYS A 71 6.99 1.32 21.71
CA LYS A 71 5.90 1.54 20.74
C LYS A 71 6.38 1.86 19.32
N LYS A 72 7.66 2.23 19.16
CA LYS A 72 8.28 2.53 17.87
C LYS A 72 9.19 1.37 17.47
N CYS A 73 9.12 0.97 16.20
CA CYS A 73 9.91 -0.12 15.65
C CYS A 73 11.38 0.30 15.46
N PRO A 74 12.34 -0.43 16.07
CA PRO A 74 13.76 -0.23 15.76
C PRO A 74 14.06 -0.56 14.30
N SER A 75 15.06 0.10 13.71
CA SER A 75 15.47 -0.15 12.32
C SER A 75 15.86 -1.60 12.08
N HIS A 76 16.61 -2.22 12.99
CA HIS A 76 17.01 -3.63 12.89
C HIS A 76 15.82 -4.61 12.99
N CYS A 77 14.78 -4.29 13.76
CA CYS A 77 13.53 -5.06 13.76
C CYS A 77 12.86 -5.01 12.38
N VAL A 78 12.69 -3.83 11.81
CA VAL A 78 12.13 -3.67 10.45
C VAL A 78 12.97 -4.40 9.41
N SER A 79 14.30 -4.27 9.44
CA SER A 79 15.20 -4.98 8.53
C SER A 79 15.11 -6.50 8.66
N SER A 80 15.01 -7.03 9.89
CA SER A 80 14.85 -8.47 10.13
C SER A 80 13.52 -9.01 9.57
N LEU A 81 12.44 -8.22 9.67
CA LEU A 81 11.14 -8.56 9.09
C LEU A 81 11.18 -8.57 7.56
N ILE A 82 11.90 -7.62 6.94
CA ILE A 82 12.15 -7.63 5.48
C ILE A 82 12.88 -8.92 5.08
N GLN A 83 13.96 -9.27 5.80
CA GLN A 83 14.75 -10.47 5.50
C GLN A 83 13.93 -11.75 5.65
N LEU A 84 13.12 -11.85 6.71
CA LEU A 84 12.21 -12.98 6.90
C LEU A 84 11.23 -13.10 5.72
N ASN A 85 10.64 -11.99 5.28
CA ASN A 85 9.69 -12.00 4.16
C ASN A 85 10.32 -12.36 2.81
N LEU A 86 11.63 -12.16 2.62
CA LEU A 86 12.34 -12.57 1.40
C LEU A 86 12.61 -14.08 1.33
N THR A 87 12.40 -14.82 2.41
CA THR A 87 12.58 -16.27 2.43
C THR A 87 11.37 -16.97 1.79
N ARG A 88 11.54 -18.24 1.39
CA ARG A 88 10.48 -19.00 0.70
C ARG A 88 9.24 -19.21 1.57
N SER A 89 9.42 -19.55 2.85
CA SER A 89 8.31 -19.81 3.77
C SER A 89 7.94 -18.64 4.69
N GLY A 90 8.73 -17.57 4.72
CA GLY A 90 8.50 -16.39 5.56
C GLY A 90 7.18 -15.65 5.35
N PRO A 91 6.75 -15.34 4.10
CA PRO A 91 5.49 -14.63 3.84
C PRO A 91 4.25 -15.32 4.46
N ALA A 92 4.27 -16.65 4.57
CA ALA A 92 3.17 -17.40 5.16
C ALA A 92 2.98 -17.12 6.67
N LEU A 93 4.00 -16.59 7.36
CA LEU A 93 3.92 -16.22 8.78
C LEU A 93 3.08 -14.94 8.99
N GLU A 94 3.10 -14.02 8.01
CA GLU A 94 2.24 -12.83 8.04
C GLU A 94 0.78 -13.19 7.80
N ASP A 95 0.51 -14.08 6.85
CA ASP A 95 -0.85 -14.43 6.41
C ASP A 95 -1.52 -15.56 7.20
N CYS A 96 -0.80 -16.30 8.04
CA CYS A 96 -1.35 -17.46 8.75
C CYS A 96 -2.55 -17.14 9.68
N ASP A 97 -3.39 -18.15 9.95
CA ASP A 97 -4.48 -18.05 10.91
C ASP A 97 -3.99 -18.39 12.34
N CYS A 98 -4.29 -17.52 13.32
CA CYS A 98 -3.99 -17.79 14.72
C CYS A 98 -4.99 -18.75 15.38
N ALA A 99 -6.07 -19.13 14.70
CA ALA A 99 -7.17 -19.90 15.25
C ALA A 99 -7.64 -19.29 16.59
N GLN A 100 -7.55 -20.04 17.69
CA GLN A 100 -7.99 -19.60 19.02
C GLN A 100 -6.85 -19.06 19.90
N ASP A 101 -5.60 -19.07 19.43
CA ASP A 101 -4.42 -18.66 20.22
C ASP A 101 -4.37 -17.12 20.44
N PRO A 102 -4.55 -16.64 21.68
CA PRO A 102 -4.49 -15.22 22.00
C PRO A 102 -3.08 -14.63 21.90
N ASN A 103 -2.03 -15.42 22.17
CA ASN A 103 -0.66 -14.96 22.10
C ASN A 103 -0.26 -14.70 20.65
N CYS A 104 -0.63 -15.61 19.73
CA CYS A 104 -0.44 -15.43 18.30
C CYS A 104 -1.10 -14.12 17.81
N ARG A 105 -2.38 -13.89 18.17
CA ARG A 105 -3.11 -12.68 17.78
C ARG A 105 -2.46 -11.42 18.34
N ASN A 106 -2.02 -11.45 19.60
CA ASN A 106 -1.36 -10.33 20.24
C ASN A 106 -0.02 -10.03 19.56
N THR A 107 0.82 -11.04 19.34
CA THR A 107 2.10 -10.90 18.63
C THR A 107 1.91 -10.31 17.24
N LYS A 108 0.97 -10.83 16.45
CA LYS A 108 0.65 -10.28 15.13
C LYS A 108 0.24 -8.81 15.20
N ARG A 109 -0.65 -8.45 16.12
CA ARG A 109 -1.10 -7.05 16.29
C ARG A 109 0.04 -6.13 16.71
N THR A 110 0.92 -6.59 17.59
CA THR A 110 2.06 -5.81 18.09
C THR A 110 3.12 -5.58 17.01
N ILE A 111 3.31 -6.55 16.11
CA ILE A 111 4.31 -6.48 15.04
C ILE A 111 3.79 -5.84 13.75
N GLU A 112 2.48 -5.85 13.51
CA GLU A 112 1.86 -5.27 12.30
C GLU A 112 2.36 -3.85 11.96
N PRO A 113 2.55 -2.92 12.93
CA PRO A 113 3.09 -1.58 12.63
C PRO A 113 4.55 -1.58 12.14
N CYS A 114 5.31 -2.64 12.42
CA CYS A 114 6.71 -2.80 12.01
C CYS A 114 6.86 -3.51 10.67
N LEU A 115 5.80 -4.13 10.16
CA LEU A 115 5.84 -4.85 8.91
C LEU A 115 6.05 -3.88 7.74
N PRO A 116 7.06 -4.11 6.90
CA PRO A 116 7.20 -3.37 5.66
C PRO A 116 6.00 -3.75 4.79
N ARG A 117 5.15 -2.78 4.41
CA ARG A 117 4.00 -3.02 3.52
C ARG A 117 4.51 -3.50 2.16
N THR A 118 4.71 -4.81 2.04
CA THR A 118 5.34 -5.48 0.90
C THR A 118 4.37 -6.34 0.09
N SER A 119 3.10 -6.41 0.50
CA SER A 119 2.00 -6.54 -0.45
C SER A 119 1.86 -5.22 -1.24
N THR A 120 2.90 -4.83 -2.00
CA THR A 120 2.86 -3.63 -2.84
C THR A 120 2.16 -3.96 -4.15
N MET A 121 0.85 -4.23 -4.07
CA MET A 121 0.03 -4.05 -5.26
C MET A 121 0.16 -2.58 -5.67
N GLY A 122 0.64 -2.34 -6.88
CA GLY A 122 0.67 -1.02 -7.47
C GLY A 122 -0.75 -0.49 -7.62
N CYS A 123 -0.96 0.80 -7.38
CA CYS A 123 -2.28 1.41 -7.57
C CYS A 123 -2.74 1.32 -9.04
N THR A 124 -1.80 1.22 -9.99
CA THR A 124 -2.08 0.95 -11.40
C THR A 124 -2.80 -0.39 -11.58
N GLU A 125 -2.28 -1.46 -10.98
CA GLU A 125 -2.88 -2.81 -11.04
C GLU A 125 -4.17 -2.89 -10.21
N ALA A 126 -4.18 -2.29 -9.01
CA ALA A 126 -5.38 -2.25 -8.18
C ALA A 126 -6.55 -1.55 -8.90
N ARG A 127 -6.25 -0.47 -9.64
CA ARG A 127 -7.23 0.24 -10.47
C ARG A 127 -7.74 -0.63 -11.60
N LEU A 128 -6.85 -1.30 -12.33
CA LEU A 128 -7.24 -2.23 -13.39
C LEU A 128 -8.20 -3.31 -12.87
N GLN A 129 -7.90 -3.92 -11.73
CA GLN A 129 -8.77 -4.95 -11.15
C GLN A 129 -10.12 -4.41 -10.69
N CYS A 130 -10.18 -3.17 -10.20
CA CYS A 130 -11.44 -2.52 -9.84
C CYS A 130 -12.27 -2.19 -11.08
N GLU A 131 -11.64 -1.70 -12.16
CA GLU A 131 -12.33 -1.39 -13.41
C GLU A 131 -12.93 -2.63 -14.09
N MET A 132 -12.27 -3.79 -13.96
CA MET A 132 -12.79 -5.07 -14.45
C MET A 132 -13.97 -5.63 -13.63
N ASP A 133 -14.18 -5.14 -12.41
CA ASP A 133 -15.32 -5.51 -11.56
C ASP A 133 -16.45 -4.47 -11.72
N PRO A 134 -17.64 -4.83 -12.24
CA PRO A 134 -18.69 -3.87 -12.53
C PRO A 134 -19.15 -3.04 -11.31
N HIS A 135 -19.15 -3.66 -10.13
CA HIS A 135 -19.60 -3.00 -8.91
C HIS A 135 -18.54 -2.01 -8.39
N CYS A 136 -17.27 -2.42 -8.41
CA CYS A 136 -16.15 -1.58 -8.05
C CYS A 136 -15.98 -0.40 -9.03
N SER A 137 -16.07 -0.67 -10.34
CA SER A 137 -16.01 0.35 -11.39
C SER A 137 -17.11 1.41 -11.22
N SER A 138 -18.35 0.99 -10.95
CA SER A 138 -19.45 1.92 -10.62
C SER A 138 -19.15 2.75 -9.37
N ALA A 139 -18.71 2.11 -8.28
CA ALA A 139 -18.39 2.79 -7.03
C ALA A 139 -17.19 3.76 -7.17
N MET A 140 -16.23 3.44 -8.03
CA MET A 140 -15.11 4.31 -8.38
C MET A 140 -15.58 5.55 -9.16
N GLY A 141 -16.60 5.41 -10.02
CA GLY A 141 -17.28 6.54 -10.65
C GLY A 141 -17.98 7.45 -9.61
N ASP A 142 -18.74 6.87 -8.69
CA ASP A 142 -19.41 7.61 -7.60
C ASP A 142 -18.39 8.36 -6.74
N TYR A 143 -17.23 7.76 -6.50
CA TYR A 143 -16.14 8.37 -5.74
C TYR A 143 -15.62 9.62 -6.44
N LEU A 144 -15.29 9.53 -7.72
CA LEU A 144 -14.81 10.69 -8.49
C LEU A 144 -15.87 11.80 -8.53
N TYR A 145 -17.16 11.44 -8.61
CA TYR A 145 -18.24 12.42 -8.61
C TYR A 145 -18.42 13.11 -7.25
N HIS A 146 -18.60 12.35 -6.16
CA HIS A 146 -18.95 12.90 -4.85
C HIS A 146 -17.74 13.47 -4.09
N CYS A 147 -16.53 12.98 -4.38
CA CYS A 147 -15.30 13.40 -3.71
C CYS A 147 -14.47 14.39 -4.53
N ARG A 148 -14.90 14.85 -5.72
CA ARG A 148 -14.15 15.81 -6.55
C ARG A 148 -13.60 17.04 -5.80
N LYS A 149 -14.38 17.55 -4.84
CA LYS A 149 -14.04 18.73 -4.03
C LYS A 149 -12.84 18.51 -3.10
N LEU A 150 -12.59 17.26 -2.72
CA LEU A 150 -11.43 16.86 -1.93
C LEU A 150 -10.11 17.18 -2.66
N PHE A 151 -10.12 17.12 -3.99
CA PHE A 151 -8.96 17.43 -4.83
C PHE A 151 -8.72 18.93 -5.02
N GLY A 152 -9.68 19.77 -4.64
CA GLY A 152 -9.54 21.23 -4.62
C GLY A 152 -9.11 21.78 -3.25
N GLY A 153 -8.84 20.92 -2.26
CA GLY A 153 -8.50 21.33 -0.89
C GLY A 153 -9.71 21.65 0.00
N GLU A 154 -10.94 21.30 -0.41
CA GLU A 154 -12.13 21.46 0.42
C GLU A 154 -12.31 20.31 1.43
N ARG A 155 -13.10 20.56 2.48
CA ARG A 155 -13.47 19.56 3.51
C ARG A 155 -14.17 18.34 2.91
N CYS A 156 -14.02 17.19 3.58
CA CYS A 156 -14.73 15.97 3.23
C CYS A 156 -16.23 16.13 3.50
N SER A 157 -17.06 15.96 2.46
CA SER A 157 -18.51 16.02 2.57
C SER A 157 -19.10 14.72 3.12
N ASP A 158 -20.31 14.78 3.68
CA ASP A 158 -21.01 13.56 4.14
C ASP A 158 -21.33 12.61 2.98
N ALA A 159 -21.63 13.15 1.79
CA ALA A 159 -21.81 12.36 0.58
C ALA A 159 -20.51 11.61 0.22
N CYS A 160 -19.37 12.30 0.22
CA CYS A 160 -18.07 11.68 -0.04
C CYS A 160 -17.73 10.62 1.03
N ARG A 161 -17.95 10.89 2.33
CA ARG A 161 -17.78 9.90 3.41
C ARG A 161 -18.58 8.62 3.17
N LYS A 162 -19.84 8.73 2.77
CA LYS A 162 -20.69 7.57 2.46
C LYS A 162 -20.13 6.75 1.30
N VAL A 163 -19.64 7.40 0.25
CA VAL A 163 -19.04 6.70 -0.89
C VAL A 163 -17.73 6.01 -0.52
N ILE A 164 -16.88 6.66 0.29
CA ILE A 164 -15.65 6.02 0.82
C ILE A 164 -15.98 4.77 1.63
N ALA A 165 -17.01 4.85 2.50
CA ALA A 165 -17.48 3.71 3.27
C ALA A 165 -18.01 2.58 2.37
N ASN A 166 -18.76 2.93 1.32
CA ASN A 166 -19.24 1.98 0.32
C ASN A 166 -18.07 1.29 -0.40
N MET A 167 -17.11 2.05 -0.93
CA MET A 167 -15.92 1.50 -1.58
C MET A 167 -15.16 0.54 -0.66
N ARG A 168 -14.98 0.88 0.63
CA ARG A 168 -14.31 0.00 1.60
C ARG A 168 -15.06 -1.32 1.86
N SER A 169 -16.35 -1.41 1.52
CA SER A 169 -17.11 -2.67 1.59
C SER A 169 -16.88 -3.60 0.39
N ILE A 170 -16.32 -3.08 -0.71
CA ILE A 170 -16.09 -3.81 -1.95
C ILE A 170 -14.66 -4.38 -1.96
N PRO A 171 -14.46 -5.72 -2.05
CA PRO A 171 -13.12 -6.33 -1.92
C PRO A 171 -12.07 -5.79 -2.89
N LYS A 172 -12.43 -5.53 -4.15
CA LYS A 172 -11.50 -4.96 -5.16
C LYS A 172 -11.15 -3.51 -4.87
N ALA A 173 -12.06 -2.73 -4.29
CA ALA A 173 -11.79 -1.35 -3.92
C ALA A 173 -10.93 -1.23 -2.65
N GLN A 174 -10.97 -2.21 -1.73
CA GLN A 174 -10.08 -2.23 -0.56
C GLN A 174 -8.60 -2.20 -0.98
N GLN A 175 -8.26 -2.82 -2.11
CA GLN A 175 -6.91 -2.82 -2.64
C GLN A 175 -6.43 -1.41 -3.03
N LEU A 176 -7.34 -0.51 -3.45
CA LEU A 176 -7.04 0.88 -3.77
C LEU A 176 -6.65 1.70 -2.53
N ASP A 177 -7.20 1.38 -1.35
CA ASP A 177 -6.87 2.06 -0.09
C ASP A 177 -5.41 1.77 0.30
N THR A 178 -4.98 0.51 0.15
CA THR A 178 -3.66 0.03 0.61
C THR A 178 -2.56 -0.04 -0.45
N CYS A 179 -2.86 0.15 -1.73
CA CYS A 179 -1.88 0.06 -2.82
C CYS A 179 -0.73 1.08 -2.71
N VAL A 180 0.38 0.83 -3.39
CA VAL A 180 1.50 1.77 -3.51
C VAL A 180 1.35 2.58 -4.80
N CYS A 181 1.42 3.90 -4.71
CA CYS A 181 1.33 4.77 -5.88
C CYS A 181 2.52 4.53 -6.82
N ASP A 182 2.22 4.05 -8.02
CA ASP A 182 3.17 3.67 -9.07
C ASP A 182 2.72 4.23 -10.43
N GLY A 183 3.50 3.95 -11.47
CA GLY A 183 3.18 4.39 -12.84
C GLY A 183 3.33 5.90 -13.08
N THR A 184 2.74 6.36 -14.18
CA THR A 184 2.79 7.77 -14.63
C THR A 184 1.90 8.69 -13.79
N GLU A 185 0.83 8.15 -13.22
CA GLU A 185 -0.13 8.89 -12.37
C GLU A 185 0.31 8.96 -10.90
N ARG A 186 1.55 8.55 -10.58
CA ARG A 186 2.05 8.47 -9.20
C ARG A 186 1.83 9.74 -8.39
N ASN A 187 2.14 10.91 -8.95
CA ASN A 187 2.00 12.19 -8.25
C ASN A 187 0.53 12.49 -7.91
N ILE A 188 -0.38 12.18 -8.82
CA ILE A 188 -1.82 12.38 -8.64
C ILE A 188 -2.34 11.38 -7.59
N CYS A 189 -1.91 10.12 -7.66
CA CYS A 189 -2.26 9.08 -6.68
C CYS A 189 -1.84 9.49 -5.25
N GLU A 190 -0.60 9.93 -5.08
CA GLU A 190 -0.08 10.40 -3.77
C GLU A 190 -0.92 11.57 -3.25
N TYR A 191 -1.21 12.54 -4.12
CA TYR A 191 -2.05 13.69 -3.78
C TYR A 191 -3.47 13.27 -3.34
N ILE A 192 -4.09 12.35 -4.07
CA ILE A 192 -5.42 11.80 -3.71
C ILE A 192 -5.37 11.12 -2.34
N LYS A 193 -4.38 10.27 -2.09
CA LYS A 193 -4.24 9.54 -0.82
C LYS A 193 -4.01 10.50 0.35
N VAL A 194 -3.14 11.49 0.19
CA VAL A 194 -2.86 12.50 1.22
C VAL A 194 -4.08 13.37 1.47
N SER A 195 -4.75 13.85 0.43
CA SER A 195 -5.96 14.67 0.56
C SER A 195 -7.08 13.90 1.25
N MET A 196 -7.27 12.63 0.88
CA MET A 196 -8.28 11.76 1.47
C MET A 196 -8.04 11.60 2.97
N LYS A 197 -6.80 11.26 3.33
CA LYS A 197 -6.38 11.14 4.72
C LYS A 197 -6.52 12.46 5.48
N THR A 198 -6.18 13.59 4.87
CA THR A 198 -6.19 14.89 5.56
C THR A 198 -7.62 15.36 5.85
N PHE A 199 -8.51 15.27 4.86
CA PHE A 199 -9.85 15.83 4.98
C PHE A 199 -10.91 14.86 5.48
N CYS A 200 -10.73 13.55 5.27
CA CYS A 200 -11.69 12.51 5.65
C CYS A 200 -11.23 11.61 6.81
N SER A 201 -10.11 11.92 7.49
CA SER A 201 -9.81 11.26 8.79
C SER A 201 -10.92 11.53 9.79
N ASP A 202 -11.17 10.55 10.67
CA ASP A 202 -12.22 10.59 11.69
C ASP A 202 -12.13 11.90 12.49
N SER A 203 -12.97 12.84 12.09
CA SER A 203 -13.24 14.09 12.78
C SER A 203 -14.70 14.00 13.21
N SER A 204 -14.98 13.04 14.09
CA SER A 204 -16.21 13.06 14.89
C SER A 204 -16.33 14.34 15.74
N ASP A 205 -15.26 15.13 15.87
CA ASP A 205 -15.17 16.19 16.89
C ASP A 205 -15.01 17.61 16.30
N ARG A 206 -15.39 17.87 15.04
CA ARG A 206 -15.38 19.25 14.49
C ARG A 206 -16.68 19.69 13.85
N TYR A 207 -17.82 19.37 14.47
CA TYR A 207 -19.06 20.10 14.18
C TYR A 207 -19.81 20.49 15.46
N ALA A 208 -19.45 21.65 16.00
CA ALA A 208 -20.37 22.52 16.71
C ALA A 208 -19.92 23.98 16.57
N GLY A 209 -20.66 24.75 15.75
CA GLY A 209 -20.88 26.17 16.00
C GLY A 209 -20.07 27.18 15.20
N SER A 210 -20.60 27.61 14.06
CA SER A 210 -21.07 28.99 13.76
C SER A 210 -21.30 29.07 12.25
N GLY A 211 -22.45 29.47 11.71
CA GLY A 211 -23.42 30.40 12.24
C GLY A 211 -23.06 31.82 11.86
N PHE A 212 -22.83 32.09 10.58
CA PHE A 212 -23.04 33.44 10.03
C PHE A 212 -23.57 33.31 8.61
N SER A 213 -24.88 33.57 8.49
CA SER A 213 -25.51 33.99 7.26
C SER A 213 -25.22 35.48 7.17
N ASP A 214 -24.52 35.91 6.13
CA ASP A 214 -24.73 37.25 5.62
C ASP A 214 -24.74 37.19 4.09
N SER A 215 -25.82 37.75 3.56
CA SER A 215 -26.12 37.81 2.14
C SER A 215 -25.91 39.27 1.77
N GLU A 216 -24.97 39.59 0.89
CA GLU A 216 -24.93 40.82 0.08
C GLU A 216 -24.22 40.44 -1.23
N GLU A 217 -24.97 40.30 -2.32
CA GLU A 217 -25.18 41.34 -3.34
C GLU A 217 -23.90 41.67 -4.13
N ASP A 218 -23.91 41.19 -5.38
CA ASP A 218 -23.01 41.52 -6.48
C ASP A 218 -23.20 42.99 -6.89
N PRO A 219 -22.13 43.70 -7.27
CA PRO A 219 -22.10 44.08 -8.69
C PRO A 219 -20.70 44.02 -9.33
N GLU A 220 -20.63 43.32 -10.46
CA GLU A 220 -20.15 43.78 -11.77
C GLU A 220 -19.21 45.01 -11.71
N ASN A 221 -17.93 44.80 -12.01
CA ASN A 221 -17.09 45.87 -12.54
C ASN A 221 -16.19 45.35 -13.67
N ASP A 222 -16.32 46.05 -14.78
CA ASP A 222 -15.85 45.73 -16.12
C ASP A 222 -14.65 46.65 -16.43
N TYR A 223 -13.70 46.15 -17.23
CA TYR A 223 -12.63 46.89 -17.93
C TYR A 223 -11.47 47.57 -17.14
N MET A 224 -10.23 47.11 -17.35
CA MET A 224 -9.34 47.61 -18.42
C MET A 224 -7.97 46.90 -18.44
N ASP A 225 -7.66 46.39 -19.63
CA ASP A 225 -6.35 46.03 -20.17
C ASP A 225 -5.46 47.29 -20.30
N LEU A 226 -4.15 47.17 -20.04
CA LEU A 226 -3.09 48.12 -20.43
C LEU A 226 -1.72 47.47 -20.19
N GLU A 227 -1.21 46.81 -21.23
CA GLU A 227 0.23 46.74 -21.51
C GLU A 227 0.83 48.16 -21.59
N ASP A 228 1.99 48.39 -20.97
CA ASP A 228 3.14 49.05 -21.60
C ASP A 228 4.31 49.18 -20.61
N GLU A 229 5.42 48.53 -20.99
CA GLU A 229 6.79 48.82 -20.54
C GLU A 229 7.21 50.24 -20.94
N PRO A 230 8.11 50.88 -20.18
CA PRO A 230 9.36 51.25 -20.82
C PRO A 230 10.61 51.11 -19.94
N TYR A 231 11.53 50.31 -20.46
CA TYR A 231 12.98 50.53 -20.53
C TYR A 231 13.46 51.95 -20.17
N VAL A 232 14.34 52.04 -19.17
CA VAL A 232 15.35 53.11 -19.10
C VAL A 232 16.73 52.51 -18.93
N GLU A 233 17.49 52.71 -20.00
CA GLU A 233 18.88 52.39 -20.23
C GLU A 233 19.78 53.39 -19.49
N ASN A 234 20.83 52.90 -18.82
CA ASN A 234 22.03 53.73 -18.62
C ASN A 234 23.28 52.85 -18.70
N SER A 235 23.87 52.85 -19.89
CA SER A 235 25.23 52.41 -20.14
C SER A 235 26.16 53.61 -20.18
N SER A 236 27.31 53.49 -19.54
CA SER A 236 28.59 54.17 -19.90
C SER A 236 29.64 53.61 -18.93
N ASP A 237 30.49 52.66 -19.30
CA ASP A 237 31.63 52.66 -20.24
C ASP A 237 32.99 52.81 -19.53
N ILE A 238 33.68 51.67 -19.47
CA ILE A 238 35.10 51.38 -19.75
C ILE A 238 36.17 52.44 -19.39
N ALA A 239 37.12 52.04 -18.53
CA ALA A 239 38.54 52.29 -18.76
C ALA A 239 39.46 51.30 -18.00
N HIS A 240 40.20 50.50 -18.77
CA HIS A 240 41.47 49.89 -18.44
C HIS A 240 42.47 50.89 -17.81
N PHE A 241 43.29 50.50 -16.82
CA PHE A 241 44.74 50.20 -16.96
C PHE A 241 45.47 50.10 -15.59
N GLN A 242 46.18 48.98 -15.42
CA GLN A 242 47.44 48.76 -14.67
C GLN A 242 47.56 49.07 -13.16
N THR A 243 47.89 48.06 -12.35
CA THR A 243 49.31 47.83 -11.93
C THR A 243 49.55 46.45 -11.27
N ALA A 244 50.67 45.85 -11.67
CA ALA A 244 51.66 45.13 -10.85
C ALA A 244 51.45 43.68 -10.33
N VAL A 245 52.15 42.78 -11.03
CA VAL A 245 53.09 41.75 -10.52
C VAL A 245 52.55 40.37 -10.08
N PHE A 246 52.79 39.42 -11.00
CA PHE A 246 52.92 37.97 -10.82
C PHE A 246 54.20 37.59 -10.05
N ASN A 247 54.13 36.52 -9.24
CA ASN A 247 55.21 35.55 -8.95
C ASN A 247 54.53 34.23 -8.51
N THR A 248 54.41 33.18 -9.33
CA THR A 248 55.36 32.17 -9.84
C THR A 248 55.52 30.89 -8.97
N LEU A 249 55.08 29.77 -9.59
CA LEU A 249 55.61 28.40 -9.66
C LEU A 249 55.99 27.64 -8.35
N THR A 250 55.32 26.53 -8.01
CA THR A 250 55.57 25.12 -8.46
C THR A 250 57.01 24.64 -8.40
N THR A 251 57.20 23.43 -7.86
CA THR A 251 58.24 22.39 -8.07
C THR A 251 58.74 21.85 -6.71
N ILE A 252 59.05 20.57 -6.43
CA ILE A 252 59.16 19.29 -7.14
C ILE A 252 59.56 18.22 -6.09
N LEU A 253 59.21 16.95 -6.32
CA LEU A 253 59.79 15.68 -5.80
C LEU A 253 59.68 15.36 -4.30
N VAL A 254 58.93 14.29 -3.96
CA VAL A 254 59.47 12.94 -3.67
C VAL A 254 60.48 12.97 -2.52
N LEU A 255 60.09 12.46 -1.36
CA LEU A 255 60.94 11.66 -0.47
C LEU A 255 60.09 10.98 0.63
N ALA A 256 60.19 9.64 0.68
CA ALA A 256 60.08 8.77 1.85
C ALA A 256 58.67 8.63 2.49
N LYS A 257 57.96 7.49 2.36
CA LYS A 257 58.20 6.22 3.09
C LYS A 257 58.74 6.45 4.51
N ILE A 258 58.07 5.87 5.51
CA ILE A 258 58.23 6.03 6.97
C ILE A 258 57.23 7.11 7.45
N ILE A 259 56.06 6.76 7.98
CA ILE A 259 55.82 5.97 9.21
C ILE A 259 54.72 4.92 8.98
#